data_AF-A0AAU5W6Q6-F1
#
_entry.id   AF-A0AAU5W6Q6-F1
#
_cell.length_a   1.000
_cell.length_b   1.000
_cell.length_c   1.000
_cell.angle_alpha   90.00
_cell.angle_beta   90.00
_cell.angle_gamma   90.00
#
_symmetry.space_group_name_H-M   'P 1'
#
loop_
_entity.id
_entity.type
_entity.pdbx_description
1 polymer ?
#
loop_
_entity_poly.entity_id
_entity_poly.type
_entity_poly.pdbx_seq_one_letter_code
_entity_poly.pdbx_strand_id
1 'polypeptide(L)'
;MESAALEQRLRDHPGDLAAWHAYGDRLLEQGDARGTLIRLEQRRARVRPADRKALEREIAALAEKEQRGWDAALPQGVTVLERRYGFAAKVAVEWSEDAPALIEEALRGRFVTALQITPPVGDDDDVEEDWEEAWAEHDGEPFPSPPVEAGAFATLDLGRLVELDLSYFPLGTPGAEALAAATGKGRIETLDLRYCGLGDAGLAALAAAPDFGGVRRLRLQRNRLSAEGVRPLWSFERLTALDLRYNRIGEKGTETLLAAPFIGSLTELHLIRADVTAAGVTRLALAPQLAPALRNYWRSV
;
A
#
# COMPACT_ATOMS: atom_id res chain seq x y z
N MET A 1 -3.84 3.68 32.30
CA MET A 1 -3.62 4.97 31.58
C MET A 1 -2.28 5.02 30.86
N GLU A 2 -1.20 4.48 31.44
CA GLU A 2 0.15 4.60 30.85
C GLU A 2 0.43 3.70 29.62
N SER A 3 -0.23 2.53 29.48
CA SER A 3 -0.07 1.65 28.30
C SER A 3 -0.69 2.26 27.04
N ALA A 4 -1.93 2.77 27.16
CA ALA A 4 -2.63 3.39 26.03
C ALA A 4 -1.88 4.62 25.48
N ALA A 5 -1.27 5.42 26.36
CA ALA A 5 -0.44 6.56 25.94
C ALA A 5 0.83 6.10 25.20
N LEU A 6 1.45 5.01 25.65
CA LEU A 6 2.65 4.46 25.01
C LEU A 6 2.33 3.83 23.65
N GLU A 7 1.23 3.08 23.55
CA GLU A 7 0.73 2.52 22.30
C GLU A 7 0.33 3.62 21.30
N GLN A 8 -0.32 4.70 21.76
CA GLN A 8 -0.60 5.86 20.91
C GLN A 8 0.69 6.50 20.39
N ARG A 9 1.67 6.74 21.27
CA ARG A 9 2.99 7.26 20.87
C ARG A 9 3.69 6.36 19.85
N LEU A 10 3.61 5.04 20.03
CA LEU A 10 4.18 4.06 19.09
C LEU A 10 3.44 4.01 17.75
N ARG A 11 2.13 4.28 17.73
CA ARG A 11 1.36 4.45 16.49
C ARG A 11 1.74 5.74 15.77
N ASP A 12 1.89 6.84 16.49
CA ASP A 12 2.30 8.13 15.90
C ASP A 12 3.78 8.15 15.49
N HIS A 13 4.63 7.43 16.22
CA HIS A 13 6.07 7.37 16.03
C HIS A 13 6.56 5.92 16.04
N PRO A 14 6.27 5.13 15.00
CA PRO A 14 6.65 3.73 14.92
C PRO A 14 8.17 3.51 15.04
N GLY A 15 8.99 4.50 14.69
CA GLY A 15 10.46 4.43 14.82
C GLY A 15 11.01 4.71 16.22
N ASP A 16 10.18 5.07 17.21
CA ASP A 16 10.65 5.44 18.55
C ASP A 16 11.15 4.23 19.35
N LEU A 17 12.46 4.00 19.28
CA LEU A 17 13.11 2.87 19.95
C LEU A 17 13.00 2.94 21.48
N ALA A 18 12.97 4.14 22.06
CA ALA A 18 12.85 4.30 23.51
C ALA A 18 11.44 3.94 23.98
N ALA A 19 10.41 4.36 23.23
CA ALA A 19 9.04 3.95 23.49
C ALA A 19 8.86 2.44 23.32
N TRP A 20 9.46 1.83 22.29
CA TRP A 20 9.44 0.38 22.12
C TRP A 20 10.13 -0.34 23.28
N HIS A 21 11.25 0.17 23.77
CA HIS A 21 11.95 -0.40 24.91
C HIS A 21 11.06 -0.41 26.16
N ALA A 22 10.49 0.74 26.52
CA ALA A 22 9.58 0.86 27.67
C ALA A 22 8.34 -0.04 27.53
N TYR A 23 7.82 -0.19 26.31
CA TYR A 23 6.68 -1.07 26.05
C TYR A 23 7.07 -2.54 26.16
N GLY A 24 8.25 -2.91 25.65
CA GLY A 24 8.80 -4.25 25.79
C GLY A 24 9.04 -4.66 27.24
N ASP A 25 9.54 -3.75 28.08
CA ASP A 25 9.71 -4.00 29.52
C ASP A 25 8.38 -4.35 30.20
N ARG A 26 7.29 -3.65 29.85
CA ARG A 26 5.95 -3.96 30.36
C ARG A 26 5.39 -5.29 29.85
N LEU A 27 5.61 -5.60 28.59
CA LEU A 27 5.17 -6.89 28.03
C LEU A 27 5.87 -8.05 28.75
N LEU A 28 7.15 -7.89 29.10
CA LEU A 28 7.87 -8.88 29.91
C LEU A 28 7.28 -9.05 31.31
N GLU A 29 6.91 -7.95 31.98
CA GLU A 29 6.22 -8.00 33.28
C GLU A 29 4.88 -8.74 33.20
N GLN A 30 4.23 -8.71 32.04
CA GLN A 30 2.97 -9.40 31.76
C GLN A 30 3.16 -10.85 31.26
N GLY A 31 4.40 -11.30 31.08
CA GLY A 31 4.72 -12.61 30.51
C GLY A 31 4.45 -12.74 29.00
N ASP A 32 4.28 -11.62 28.28
CA ASP A 32 4.13 -11.62 26.83
C ASP A 32 5.52 -11.70 26.14
N ALA A 33 5.72 -12.77 25.38
CA ALA A 33 6.95 -13.04 24.62
C ALA A 33 7.35 -11.93 23.64
N ARG A 34 6.40 -11.07 23.22
CA ARG A 34 6.69 -9.90 22.38
C ARG A 34 7.65 -8.93 23.05
N GLY A 35 7.67 -8.86 24.39
CA GLY A 35 8.65 -8.05 25.12
C GLY A 35 10.09 -8.51 24.90
N THR A 36 10.31 -9.83 24.89
CA THR A 36 11.61 -10.43 24.55
C THR A 36 11.99 -10.15 23.09
N LEU A 37 11.04 -10.30 22.16
CA LEU A 37 11.27 -10.01 20.75
C LEU A 37 11.71 -8.55 20.52
N ILE A 38 11.07 -7.59 21.18
CA ILE A 38 11.45 -6.17 21.08
C ILE A 38 12.92 -5.99 21.50
N ARG A 39 13.33 -6.56 22.64
CA ARG A 39 14.71 -6.44 23.12
C ARG A 39 15.71 -7.11 22.17
N LEU A 40 15.40 -8.29 21.66
CA LEU A 40 16.27 -9.02 20.72
C LEU A 40 16.46 -8.25 19.42
N GLU A 41 15.39 -7.71 18.83
CA GLU A 41 15.46 -6.91 17.61
C GLU A 41 16.22 -5.60 17.81
N GLN A 42 16.00 -4.89 18.92
CA GLN A 42 16.77 -3.69 19.24
C GLN A 42 18.26 -3.99 19.42
N ARG A 43 18.60 -5.14 20.03
CA ARG A 43 19.98 -5.61 20.12
C ARG A 43 20.54 -5.96 18.74
N ARG A 44 19.77 -6.63 17.90
CA ARG A 44 20.16 -6.98 16.52
C ARG A 44 20.50 -5.73 15.70
N ALA A 45 19.72 -4.67 15.85
CA ALA A 45 19.95 -3.39 15.18
C ALA A 45 21.28 -2.71 15.60
N ARG A 46 21.77 -2.98 16.81
CA ARG A 46 23.00 -2.38 17.36
C ARG A 46 24.27 -3.19 17.07
N VAL A 47 24.16 -4.46 16.73
CA VAL A 47 25.32 -5.31 16.41
C VAL A 47 25.68 -5.26 14.93
N ARG A 48 26.94 -5.55 14.62
CA ARG A 48 27.44 -5.63 13.23
C ARG A 48 26.76 -6.78 12.48
N PRO A 49 26.58 -6.68 11.15
CA PRO A 49 25.93 -7.72 10.36
C PRO A 49 26.50 -9.14 10.58
N ALA A 50 27.82 -9.28 10.73
CA ALA A 50 28.48 -10.56 10.99
C ALA A 50 28.02 -11.24 12.31
N ASP A 51 27.58 -10.44 13.28
CA ASP A 51 27.19 -10.88 14.62
C ASP A 51 25.66 -11.09 14.74
N ARG A 52 24.87 -10.75 13.70
CA ARG A 52 23.39 -10.83 13.73
C ARG A 52 22.84 -12.24 13.65
N LYS A 53 23.55 -13.17 13.01
CA LYS A 53 23.05 -14.50 12.68
C LYS A 53 22.60 -15.32 13.89
N ALA A 54 23.20 -15.11 15.06
CA ALA A 54 22.76 -15.76 16.30
C ALA A 54 21.43 -15.17 16.80
N LEU A 55 21.32 -13.84 16.83
CA LEU A 55 20.10 -13.13 17.25
C LEU A 55 18.94 -13.40 16.29
N GLU A 56 19.19 -13.45 14.97
CA GLU A 56 18.16 -13.73 13.96
C GLU A 56 17.56 -15.13 14.13
N ARG A 57 18.40 -16.13 14.46
CA ARG A 57 17.91 -17.48 14.77
C ARG A 57 17.09 -17.51 16.05
N GLU A 58 17.50 -16.78 17.07
CA GLU A 58 16.76 -16.67 18.34
C GLU A 58 15.41 -15.97 18.15
N ILE A 59 15.39 -14.86 17.41
CA ILE A 59 14.17 -14.13 17.03
C ILE A 59 13.22 -15.03 16.25
N ALA A 60 13.72 -15.72 15.22
CA ALA A 60 12.91 -16.61 14.40
C ALA A 60 12.32 -17.76 15.22
N ALA A 61 13.12 -18.42 16.06
CA ALA A 61 12.65 -19.52 16.90
C ALA A 61 11.59 -19.06 17.92
N LEU A 62 11.77 -17.87 18.53
CA LEU A 62 10.77 -17.31 19.43
C LEU A 62 9.48 -16.94 18.68
N ALA A 63 9.60 -16.33 17.50
CA ALA A 63 8.44 -15.98 16.68
C ALA A 63 7.66 -17.23 16.26
N GLU A 64 8.33 -18.26 15.74
CA GLU A 64 7.71 -19.52 15.32
C GLU A 64 6.96 -20.21 16.46
N LYS A 65 7.58 -20.26 17.65
CA LYS A 65 6.99 -20.88 18.84
C LYS A 65 5.68 -20.19 19.26
N GLU A 66 5.64 -18.87 19.24
CA GLU A 66 4.54 -18.07 19.79
C GLU A 66 3.49 -17.70 18.73
N GLN A 67 3.82 -17.87 17.44
CA GLN A 67 3.00 -17.44 16.30
C GLN A 67 1.55 -17.95 16.38
N ARG A 68 1.35 -19.24 16.66
CA ARG A 68 -0.01 -19.83 16.75
C ARG A 68 -0.89 -19.13 17.78
N GLY A 69 -0.32 -18.75 18.93
CA GLY A 69 -1.05 -18.04 19.97
C GLY A 69 -1.39 -16.60 19.57
N TRP A 70 -0.51 -15.95 18.80
CA TRP A 70 -0.77 -14.60 18.28
C TRP A 70 -1.78 -14.61 17.13
N ASP A 71 -1.75 -15.61 16.26
CA ASP A 71 -2.72 -15.78 15.16
C ASP A 71 -4.12 -16.10 15.71
N ALA A 72 -4.23 -16.93 16.74
CA ALA A 72 -5.50 -17.28 17.38
C ALA A 72 -6.23 -16.09 18.04
N ALA A 73 -5.56 -14.95 18.21
CA ALA A 73 -6.15 -13.72 18.75
C ALA A 73 -6.75 -12.81 17.66
N LEU A 74 -6.59 -13.15 16.37
CA LEU A 74 -7.16 -12.41 15.26
C LEU A 74 -8.51 -13.00 14.83
N PRO A 75 -9.39 -12.19 14.22
CA PRO A 75 -10.65 -12.69 13.68
C PRO A 75 -10.40 -13.76 12.61
N GLN A 76 -11.29 -14.75 12.54
CA GLN A 76 -11.25 -15.74 11.48
C GLN A 76 -11.46 -15.05 10.11
N GLY A 77 -10.67 -15.43 9.11
CA GLY A 77 -10.67 -14.79 7.78
C GLY A 77 -9.65 -13.66 7.63
N VAL A 78 -8.94 -13.27 8.70
CA VAL A 78 -7.84 -12.30 8.64
C VAL A 78 -6.51 -13.03 8.54
N THR A 79 -5.74 -12.73 7.49
CA THR A 79 -4.38 -13.26 7.30
C THR A 79 -3.34 -12.22 7.70
N VAL A 80 -2.27 -12.61 8.40
CA VAL A 80 -1.16 -11.69 8.73
C VAL A 80 -0.10 -11.76 7.65
N LEU A 81 0.14 -10.64 6.98
CA LEU A 81 1.18 -10.53 5.95
C LEU A 81 2.53 -10.07 6.52
N GLU A 82 2.49 -9.19 7.52
CA GLU A 82 3.69 -8.66 8.16
C GLU A 82 3.52 -8.60 9.66
N ARG A 83 4.56 -9.03 10.38
CA ARG A 83 4.66 -8.89 11.83
C ARG A 83 5.77 -7.93 12.22
N ARG A 84 5.48 -7.10 13.21
CA ARG A 84 6.46 -6.27 13.89
C ARG A 84 6.52 -6.62 15.35
N TYR A 85 7.65 -7.17 15.80
CA TYR A 85 7.84 -7.64 17.17
C TYR A 85 6.74 -8.61 17.65
N GLY A 86 6.20 -9.43 16.74
CA GLY A 86 5.09 -10.35 17.04
C GLY A 86 3.70 -9.70 17.06
N PHE A 87 3.56 -8.41 16.81
CA PHE A 87 2.27 -7.78 16.50
C PHE A 87 1.97 -7.85 15.01
N ALA A 88 0.72 -8.07 14.63
CA ALA A 88 0.30 -7.89 13.24
C ALA A 88 0.46 -6.41 12.86
N ALA A 89 1.15 -6.14 11.76
CA ALA A 89 1.39 -4.80 11.25
C ALA A 89 0.67 -4.59 9.90
N LYS A 90 0.76 -5.59 9.01
CA LYS A 90 -0.02 -5.70 7.77
C LYS A 90 -0.90 -6.93 7.82
N VAL A 91 -2.18 -6.76 7.51
CA VAL A 91 -3.15 -7.85 7.41
C VAL A 91 -3.77 -7.88 6.03
N ALA A 92 -4.23 -9.06 5.61
CA ALA A 92 -5.02 -9.26 4.41
C ALA A 92 -6.41 -9.77 4.79
N VAL A 93 -7.42 -9.28 4.09
CA VAL A 93 -8.80 -9.75 4.16
C VAL A 93 -9.27 -10.00 2.74
N GLU A 94 -9.73 -11.22 2.48
CA GLU A 94 -10.46 -11.52 1.24
C GLU A 94 -11.84 -10.89 1.32
N TRP A 95 -12.27 -10.24 0.24
CA TRP A 95 -13.54 -9.56 0.25
C TRP A 95 -14.72 -10.52 0.20
N SER A 96 -15.64 -10.33 1.13
CA SER A 96 -16.93 -11.02 1.27
C SER A 96 -17.96 -10.05 1.83
N GLU A 97 -19.21 -10.48 2.02
CA GLU A 97 -20.26 -9.64 2.65
C GLU A 97 -19.86 -9.20 4.08
N ASP A 98 -19.12 -10.04 4.80
CA ASP A 98 -18.66 -9.77 6.17
C ASP A 98 -17.33 -8.99 6.24
N ALA A 99 -16.65 -8.80 5.09
CA ALA A 99 -15.32 -8.20 5.05
C ALA A 99 -15.25 -6.80 5.69
N PRO A 100 -16.21 -5.87 5.50
CA PRO A 100 -16.15 -4.57 6.18
C PRO A 100 -16.09 -4.68 7.71
N ALA A 101 -16.88 -5.58 8.30
CA ALA A 101 -16.89 -5.81 9.75
C ALA A 101 -15.58 -6.49 10.22
N LEU A 102 -15.09 -7.47 9.47
CA LEU A 102 -13.81 -8.14 9.74
C LEU A 102 -12.63 -7.17 9.66
N ILE A 103 -12.62 -6.27 8.66
CA ILE A 103 -11.61 -5.22 8.52
C ILE A 103 -11.67 -4.30 9.74
N GLU A 104 -12.86 -3.81 10.12
CA GLU A 104 -12.98 -2.94 11.30
C GLU A 104 -12.44 -3.62 12.56
N GLU A 105 -12.76 -4.90 12.77
CA GLU A 105 -12.24 -5.68 13.88
C GLU A 105 -10.72 -5.88 13.82
N ALA A 106 -10.17 -6.23 12.65
CA ALA A 106 -8.74 -6.39 12.45
C ALA A 106 -7.97 -5.09 12.74
N LEU A 107 -8.51 -3.94 12.30
CA LEU A 107 -7.91 -2.62 12.53
C LEU A 107 -8.01 -2.14 13.99
N ARG A 108 -8.81 -2.80 14.84
CA ARG A 108 -8.75 -2.60 16.31
C ARG A 108 -7.46 -3.15 16.92
N GLY A 109 -6.74 -4.02 16.21
CA GLY A 109 -5.43 -4.51 16.62
C GLY A 109 -4.44 -3.38 16.96
N ARG A 110 -3.60 -3.60 17.98
CA ARG A 110 -2.78 -2.52 18.59
C ARG A 110 -1.91 -1.73 17.61
N PHE A 111 -1.37 -2.41 16.59
CA PHE A 111 -0.42 -1.82 15.62
C PHE A 111 -0.72 -2.20 14.17
N VAL A 112 -1.94 -2.65 13.86
CA VAL A 112 -2.35 -2.89 12.47
C VAL A 112 -2.52 -1.53 11.80
N THR A 113 -1.68 -1.28 10.81
CA THR A 113 -1.62 0.02 10.09
C THR A 113 -1.53 -0.16 8.58
N ALA A 114 -1.49 -1.40 8.11
CA ALA A 114 -1.48 -1.74 6.71
C ALA A 114 -2.53 -2.81 6.43
N LEU A 115 -3.28 -2.62 5.34
CA LEU A 115 -4.35 -3.51 4.93
C LEU A 115 -4.18 -3.88 3.46
N GLN A 116 -4.28 -5.16 3.17
CA GLN A 116 -4.52 -5.68 1.84
C GLN A 116 -5.96 -6.21 1.76
N ILE A 117 -6.67 -5.84 0.70
CA ILE A 117 -7.98 -6.40 0.38
C ILE A 117 -7.83 -7.11 -0.96
N THR A 118 -8.12 -8.41 -0.97
CA THR A 118 -8.10 -9.22 -2.20
C THR A 118 -9.52 -9.43 -2.71
N PRO A 119 -9.73 -9.56 -4.03
CA PRO A 119 -11.03 -9.94 -4.57
C PRO A 119 -11.45 -11.32 -4.02
N PRO A 120 -12.76 -11.62 -3.98
CA PRO A 120 -13.23 -12.97 -3.67
C PRO A 120 -12.60 -13.97 -4.64
N VAL A 121 -12.14 -15.11 -4.13
CA VAL A 121 -11.75 -16.23 -5.00
C VAL A 121 -13.04 -16.78 -5.61
N GLY A 122 -13.14 -16.79 -6.95
CA GLY A 122 -14.29 -17.40 -7.61
C GLY A 122 -14.37 -18.89 -7.29
N ASP A 123 -15.57 -19.43 -7.09
CA ASP A 123 -15.83 -20.87 -6.89
C ASP A 123 -15.49 -21.73 -8.13
N ASP A 124 -15.12 -21.11 -9.25
CA ASP A 124 -14.77 -21.81 -10.47
C ASP A 124 -13.33 -22.32 -10.39
N ASP A 125 -13.17 -23.64 -10.26
CA ASP A 125 -11.92 -24.42 -10.41
C ASP A 125 -11.20 -24.16 -11.77
N ASP A 126 -11.77 -23.34 -12.66
CA ASP A 126 -11.23 -22.94 -13.97
C ASP A 126 -10.62 -21.52 -13.99
N VAL A 127 -10.68 -20.73 -12.89
CA VAL A 127 -10.05 -19.40 -12.81
C VAL A 127 -8.65 -19.43 -12.16
N GLU A 128 -7.97 -20.57 -12.28
CA GLU A 128 -6.50 -20.58 -12.33
C GLU A 128 -5.96 -20.02 -13.65
N GLU A 129 -6.80 -19.46 -14.53
CA GLU A 129 -6.32 -18.59 -15.60
C GLU A 129 -5.82 -17.27 -15.01
N ASP A 130 -4.54 -17.33 -14.68
CA ASP A 130 -3.58 -16.24 -14.54
C ASP A 130 -4.21 -14.87 -14.74
N TRP A 131 -4.54 -14.20 -13.63
CA TRP A 131 -4.99 -12.81 -13.65
C TRP A 131 -3.96 -11.90 -14.35
N GLU A 132 -2.73 -12.36 -14.64
CA GLU A 132 -1.85 -11.66 -15.57
C GLU A 132 -2.23 -11.88 -17.04
N GLU A 133 -2.65 -13.07 -17.48
CA GLU A 133 -3.09 -13.39 -18.86
C GLU A 133 -4.46 -12.79 -19.19
N ALA A 134 -5.45 -12.95 -18.30
CA ALA A 134 -6.78 -12.33 -18.44
C ALA A 134 -6.69 -10.80 -18.55
N TRP A 135 -5.68 -10.21 -17.94
CA TRP A 135 -5.40 -8.79 -18.07
C TRP A 135 -4.51 -8.51 -19.28
N ALA A 136 -3.51 -9.34 -19.61
CA ALA A 136 -2.51 -9.13 -20.67
C ALA A 136 -3.08 -9.09 -22.09
N GLU A 137 -4.04 -9.95 -22.42
CA GLU A 137 -4.48 -10.14 -23.82
C GLU A 137 -5.49 -9.09 -24.33
N HIS A 138 -5.99 -8.20 -23.46
CA HIS A 138 -7.21 -7.44 -23.74
C HIS A 138 -6.99 -5.92 -23.82
N ASP A 139 -6.24 -5.50 -24.83
CA ASP A 139 -6.30 -4.12 -25.31
C ASP A 139 -7.64 -3.86 -26.03
N GLY A 140 -8.69 -3.53 -25.26
CA GLY A 140 -9.97 -3.08 -25.84
C GLY A 140 -11.22 -3.65 -25.17
N GLU A 141 -11.12 -4.79 -24.48
CA GLU A 141 -12.25 -5.34 -23.73
C GLU A 141 -12.52 -4.53 -22.45
N PRO A 142 -13.78 -4.44 -21.97
CA PRO A 142 -14.10 -3.80 -20.69
C PRO A 142 -13.30 -4.45 -19.55
N PHE A 143 -12.96 -3.69 -18.50
CA PHE A 143 -12.49 -4.36 -17.28
C PHE A 143 -13.61 -5.23 -16.73
N PRO A 144 -13.28 -6.36 -16.07
CA PRO A 144 -14.29 -7.13 -15.37
C PRO A 144 -15.05 -6.17 -14.45
N SER A 145 -16.38 -6.30 -14.48
CA SER A 145 -17.24 -5.54 -13.58
C SER A 145 -16.77 -5.78 -12.13
N PRO A 146 -16.87 -4.77 -11.25
CA PRO A 146 -16.52 -4.96 -9.87
C PRO A 146 -17.23 -6.20 -9.30
N PRO A 147 -16.50 -7.11 -8.64
CA PRO A 147 -17.09 -8.35 -8.13
C PRO A 147 -18.07 -8.09 -6.97
N VAL A 148 -18.14 -6.85 -6.49
CA VAL A 148 -18.80 -6.44 -5.27
C VAL A 148 -19.56 -5.15 -5.51
N GLU A 149 -20.62 -4.91 -4.73
CA GLU A 149 -21.35 -3.65 -4.79
C GLU A 149 -20.40 -2.50 -4.44
N ALA A 150 -20.14 -1.64 -5.42
CA ALA A 150 -19.16 -0.57 -5.33
C ALA A 150 -19.30 0.28 -4.05
N GLY A 151 -20.53 0.52 -3.57
CA GLY A 151 -20.81 1.34 -2.41
C GLY A 151 -20.26 0.81 -1.07
N ALA A 152 -19.91 -0.47 -0.96
CA ALA A 152 -19.49 -1.06 0.31
C ALA A 152 -18.16 -0.48 0.83
N PHE A 153 -17.27 -0.04 -0.05
CA PHE A 153 -16.01 0.63 0.32
C PHE A 153 -16.23 1.96 1.04
N ALA A 154 -17.36 2.64 0.82
CA ALA A 154 -17.66 3.93 1.44
C ALA A 154 -17.86 3.84 2.96
N THR A 155 -18.03 2.64 3.49
CA THR A 155 -18.25 2.42 4.94
C THR A 155 -16.95 2.14 5.70
N LEU A 156 -15.82 1.96 5.00
CA LEU A 156 -14.54 1.66 5.64
C LEU A 156 -14.01 2.85 6.46
N ASP A 157 -13.44 2.55 7.63
CA ASP A 157 -12.63 3.50 8.41
C ASP A 157 -11.14 3.33 8.05
N LEU A 158 -10.64 4.27 7.25
CA LEU A 158 -9.24 4.29 6.80
C LEU A 158 -8.35 5.08 7.77
N GLY A 159 -8.89 5.63 8.87
CA GLY A 159 -8.19 6.56 9.76
C GLY A 159 -6.96 6.00 10.48
N ARG A 160 -6.83 4.66 10.54
CA ARG A 160 -5.67 3.98 11.13
C ARG A 160 -4.62 3.53 10.12
N LEU A 161 -4.93 3.61 8.82
CA LEU A 161 -4.09 3.07 7.78
C LEU A 161 -3.01 4.05 7.33
N VAL A 162 -1.83 3.49 7.12
CA VAL A 162 -0.67 4.11 6.48
C VAL A 162 -0.42 3.46 5.11
N GLU A 163 -0.79 2.20 4.95
CA GLU A 163 -0.72 1.47 3.68
C GLU A 163 -2.07 0.81 3.37
N LEU A 164 -2.54 1.02 2.14
CA LEU A 164 -3.71 0.36 1.59
C LEU A 164 -3.33 -0.30 0.26
N ASP A 165 -3.57 -1.59 0.18
CA ASP A 165 -3.30 -2.42 -0.99
C ASP A 165 -4.61 -3.05 -1.47
N LEU A 166 -5.08 -2.58 -2.62
CA LEU A 166 -6.25 -3.06 -3.34
C LEU A 166 -5.83 -3.60 -4.71
N SER A 167 -4.54 -3.96 -4.86
CA SER A 167 -4.03 -4.43 -6.15
C SER A 167 -4.82 -5.65 -6.64
N TYR A 168 -5.10 -5.67 -7.94
CA TYR A 168 -5.91 -6.67 -8.63
C TYR A 168 -7.39 -6.72 -8.18
N PHE A 169 -7.84 -5.77 -7.36
CA PHE A 169 -9.25 -5.63 -7.04
C PHE A 169 -9.96 -4.80 -8.13
N PRO A 170 -10.93 -5.34 -8.88
CA PRO A 170 -11.61 -4.61 -9.94
C PRO A 170 -12.53 -3.54 -9.36
N LEU A 171 -11.99 -2.39 -8.94
CA LEU A 171 -12.78 -1.31 -8.35
C LEU A 171 -13.66 -0.61 -9.40
N GLY A 172 -13.13 -0.44 -10.61
CA GLY A 172 -13.74 0.45 -11.59
C GLY A 172 -13.83 1.90 -11.08
N THR A 173 -14.49 2.75 -11.85
CA THR A 173 -14.83 4.11 -11.39
C THR A 173 -15.77 4.09 -10.16
N PRO A 174 -16.85 3.29 -10.10
CA PRO A 174 -17.76 3.30 -8.96
C PRO A 174 -17.10 2.90 -7.63
N GLY A 175 -16.23 1.88 -7.64
CA GLY A 175 -15.51 1.47 -6.43
C GLY A 175 -14.48 2.52 -5.98
N ALA A 176 -13.85 3.21 -6.93
CA ALA A 176 -12.96 4.33 -6.63
C ALA A 176 -13.71 5.52 -6.00
N GLU A 177 -14.92 5.84 -6.50
CA GLU A 177 -15.79 6.87 -5.92
C GLU A 177 -16.25 6.49 -4.51
N ALA A 178 -16.61 5.23 -4.28
CA ALA A 178 -16.97 4.76 -2.96
C ALA A 178 -15.78 4.77 -2.00
N LEU A 179 -14.59 4.35 -2.44
CA LEU A 179 -13.38 4.43 -1.64
C LEU A 179 -13.01 5.88 -1.33
N ALA A 180 -13.22 6.81 -2.26
CA ALA A 180 -13.04 8.25 -2.05
C ALA A 180 -14.04 8.82 -1.02
N ALA A 181 -15.20 8.19 -0.87
CA ALA A 181 -16.22 8.54 0.13
C ALA A 181 -16.02 7.84 1.49
N ALA A 182 -15.08 6.89 1.59
CA ALA A 182 -14.72 6.25 2.84
C ALA A 182 -14.28 7.29 3.88
N THR A 183 -14.43 6.97 5.16
CA THR A 183 -14.16 7.92 6.23
C THR A 183 -12.78 7.70 6.82
N GLY A 184 -12.11 8.81 7.11
CA GLY A 184 -10.80 8.82 7.74
C GLY A 184 -10.36 10.26 7.91
N LYS A 185 -9.38 10.50 8.78
CA LYS A 185 -8.47 11.64 8.64
C LYS A 185 -7.12 11.05 8.30
N GLY A 186 -7.12 10.30 7.20
CA GLY A 186 -6.13 9.29 6.85
C GLY A 186 -4.70 9.80 6.89
N ARG A 187 -3.77 8.87 7.09
CA ARG A 187 -2.33 9.04 6.90
C ARG A 187 -1.81 8.05 5.87
N ILE A 188 -2.62 7.72 4.86
CA ILE A 188 -2.21 6.78 3.82
C ILE A 188 -1.02 7.38 3.09
N GLU A 189 0.14 6.78 3.28
CA GLU A 189 1.39 7.15 2.62
C GLU A 189 1.68 6.22 1.43
N THR A 190 1.12 5.00 1.45
CA THR A 190 1.32 4.00 0.40
C THR A 190 -0.03 3.50 -0.08
N LEU A 191 -0.30 3.71 -1.37
CA LEU A 191 -1.54 3.29 -2.00
C LEU A 191 -1.21 2.44 -3.23
N ASP A 192 -1.63 1.18 -3.19
CA ASP A 192 -1.43 0.23 -4.27
C ASP A 192 -2.78 -0.09 -4.93
N LEU A 193 -2.97 0.40 -6.16
CA LEU A 193 -4.18 0.27 -6.96
C LEU A 193 -3.87 -0.31 -8.34
N ARG A 194 -2.86 -1.19 -8.43
CA ARG A 194 -2.49 -1.82 -9.69
C ARG A 194 -3.63 -2.71 -10.18
N TYR A 195 -3.91 -2.69 -11.47
CA TYR A 195 -4.92 -3.54 -12.09
C TYR A 195 -6.31 -3.39 -11.42
N CYS A 196 -6.75 -2.15 -11.14
CA CYS A 196 -8.05 -1.89 -10.52
C CYS A 196 -9.10 -1.32 -11.48
N GLY A 197 -8.68 -0.98 -12.69
CA GLY A 197 -9.55 -0.45 -13.72
C GLY A 197 -10.24 0.87 -13.42
N LEU A 198 -9.56 1.75 -12.67
CA LEU A 198 -10.10 3.03 -12.19
C LEU A 198 -10.64 3.92 -13.33
N GLY A 199 -9.91 4.00 -14.44
CA GLY A 199 -10.10 5.01 -15.47
C GLY A 199 -9.81 6.44 -14.98
N ASP A 200 -9.93 7.41 -15.88
CA ASP A 200 -9.66 8.82 -15.58
C ASP A 200 -10.57 9.36 -14.47
N ALA A 201 -11.86 9.00 -14.51
CA ALA A 201 -12.84 9.45 -13.52
C ALA A 201 -12.58 8.85 -12.12
N GLY A 202 -12.22 7.57 -12.04
CA GLY A 202 -11.90 6.93 -10.76
C GLY A 202 -10.67 7.55 -10.09
N LEU A 203 -9.62 7.83 -10.87
CA LEU A 203 -8.45 8.53 -10.32
C LEU A 203 -8.79 9.97 -9.90
N ALA A 204 -9.65 10.66 -10.65
CA ALA A 204 -10.11 12.00 -10.29
C ALA A 204 -10.90 12.01 -8.96
N ALA A 205 -11.75 11.01 -8.73
CA ALA A 205 -12.47 10.85 -7.47
C ALA A 205 -11.51 10.66 -6.28
N LEU A 206 -10.55 9.73 -6.41
CA LEU A 206 -9.54 9.48 -5.38
C LEU A 206 -8.65 10.72 -5.11
N ALA A 207 -8.26 11.45 -6.15
CA ALA A 207 -7.47 12.66 -6.03
C ALA A 207 -8.21 13.83 -5.34
N ALA A 208 -9.54 13.80 -5.32
CA ALA A 208 -10.36 14.79 -4.61
C ALA A 208 -10.58 14.43 -3.14
N ALA A 209 -10.32 13.18 -2.74
CA ALA A 209 -10.54 12.71 -1.38
C ALA A 209 -9.40 13.13 -0.43
N PRO A 210 -9.71 13.76 0.72
CA PRO A 210 -8.70 14.24 1.67
C PRO A 210 -7.77 13.15 2.22
N ASP A 211 -8.28 11.92 2.36
CA ASP A 211 -7.55 10.80 2.98
C ASP A 211 -6.31 10.37 2.21
N PHE A 212 -6.25 10.68 0.91
CA PHE A 212 -5.12 10.35 0.06
C PHE A 212 -4.15 11.52 -0.16
N GLY A 213 -4.39 12.70 0.43
CA GLY A 213 -3.46 13.83 0.33
C GLY A 213 -2.08 13.57 0.96
N GLY A 214 -1.98 12.54 1.81
CA GLY A 214 -0.73 12.09 2.43
C GLY A 214 0.14 11.17 1.56
N VAL A 215 -0.36 10.70 0.42
CA VAL A 215 0.28 9.62 -0.36
C VAL A 215 1.67 10.02 -0.85
N ARG A 216 2.64 9.15 -0.59
CA ARG A 216 4.06 9.28 -0.97
C ARG A 216 4.47 8.25 -2.01
N ARG A 217 3.84 7.08 -2.00
CA ARG A 217 4.06 5.97 -2.93
C ARG A 217 2.71 5.57 -3.53
N LEU A 218 2.58 5.74 -4.84
CA LEU A 218 1.35 5.46 -5.56
C LEU A 218 1.63 4.52 -6.73
N ARG A 219 0.96 3.37 -6.74
CA ARG A 219 1.04 2.39 -7.82
C ARG A 219 -0.28 2.32 -8.57
N LEU A 220 -0.23 2.65 -9.85
CA LEU A 220 -1.39 2.79 -10.73
C LEU A 220 -1.23 1.98 -12.02
N GLN A 221 -0.42 0.92 -12.01
CA GLN A 221 -0.22 0.12 -13.20
C GLN A 221 -1.54 -0.37 -13.78
N ARG A 222 -1.66 -0.29 -15.11
CA ARG A 222 -2.79 -0.82 -15.87
C ARG A 222 -4.16 -0.36 -15.34
N ASN A 223 -4.39 0.96 -15.28
CA ASN A 223 -5.67 1.55 -14.88
C ASN A 223 -6.39 2.30 -16.01
N ARG A 224 -5.92 2.16 -17.27
CA ARG A 224 -6.46 2.84 -18.45
C ARG A 224 -6.50 4.37 -18.31
N LEU A 225 -5.48 4.94 -17.68
CA LEU A 225 -5.36 6.39 -17.52
C LEU A 225 -4.92 7.03 -18.84
N SER A 226 -5.71 7.97 -19.36
CA SER A 226 -5.38 8.70 -20.56
C SER A 226 -4.34 9.81 -20.31
N ALA A 227 -3.92 10.48 -21.39
CA ALA A 227 -3.09 11.68 -21.31
C ALA A 227 -3.70 12.81 -20.45
N GLU A 228 -5.04 12.93 -20.43
CA GLU A 228 -5.75 13.88 -19.58
C GLU A 228 -5.97 13.31 -18.17
N GLY A 229 -6.18 11.99 -18.10
CA GLY A 229 -6.43 11.24 -16.88
C GLY A 229 -5.32 11.28 -15.84
N VAL A 230 -4.11 11.68 -16.21
CA VAL A 230 -3.00 11.86 -15.26
C VAL A 230 -3.01 13.21 -14.55
N ARG A 231 -3.79 14.21 -15.01
CA ARG A 231 -3.84 15.54 -14.37
C ARG A 231 -4.27 15.51 -12.90
N PRO A 232 -5.25 14.68 -12.46
CA PRO A 232 -5.62 14.58 -11.06
C PRO A 232 -4.47 14.17 -10.13
N LEU A 233 -3.38 13.58 -10.65
CA LEU A 233 -2.22 13.26 -9.82
C LEU A 233 -1.65 14.47 -9.09
N TRP A 234 -1.87 15.68 -9.59
CA TRP A 234 -1.38 16.92 -9.01
C TRP A 234 -1.84 17.14 -7.56
N SER A 235 -2.96 16.54 -7.15
CA SER A 235 -3.45 16.59 -5.78
C SER A 235 -2.59 15.78 -4.79
N PHE A 236 -1.78 14.82 -5.26
CA PHE A 236 -0.88 14.05 -4.42
C PHE A 236 0.46 14.78 -4.25
N GLU A 237 0.42 15.93 -3.58
CA GLU A 237 1.56 16.87 -3.46
C GLU A 237 2.81 16.27 -2.78
N ARG A 238 2.64 15.16 -2.05
CA ARG A 238 3.70 14.51 -1.27
C ARG A 238 4.34 13.31 -1.96
N LEU A 239 4.00 13.05 -3.23
CA LEU A 239 4.53 11.92 -4.00
C LEU A 239 6.06 11.95 -4.10
N THR A 240 6.64 10.77 -3.90
CA THR A 240 8.07 10.48 -4.04
C THR A 240 8.33 9.24 -4.89
N ALA A 241 7.37 8.31 -4.95
CA ALA A 241 7.40 7.17 -5.85
C ALA A 241 6.07 7.06 -6.61
N LEU A 242 6.15 6.98 -7.93
CA LEU A 242 4.99 6.87 -8.80
C LEU A 242 5.22 5.79 -9.85
N ASP A 243 4.27 4.88 -9.97
CA ASP A 243 4.27 3.84 -11.00
C ASP A 243 3.02 3.94 -11.86
N LEU A 244 3.24 4.25 -13.15
CA LEU A 244 2.21 4.49 -14.16
C LEU A 244 2.31 3.51 -15.33
N ARG A 245 3.11 2.44 -15.22
CA ARG A 245 3.30 1.47 -16.30
C ARG A 245 1.97 0.92 -16.81
N TYR A 246 1.88 0.66 -18.12
CA TYR A 246 0.72 0.10 -18.79
C TYR A 246 -0.53 1.01 -18.80
N ASN A 247 -0.34 2.34 -18.82
CA ASN A 247 -1.45 3.29 -18.96
C ASN A 247 -1.48 4.02 -20.32
N ARG A 248 -0.43 3.94 -21.15
CA ARG A 248 -0.39 4.58 -22.48
C ARG A 248 -0.67 6.08 -22.49
N ILE A 249 -0.09 6.81 -21.55
CA ILE A 249 -0.33 8.25 -21.33
C ILE A 249 0.17 9.15 -22.49
N GLY A 250 1.01 8.61 -23.37
CA GLY A 250 1.58 9.28 -24.53
C GLY A 250 2.51 10.45 -24.21
N GLU A 251 2.91 11.19 -25.25
CA GLU A 251 3.70 12.42 -25.09
C GLU A 251 2.94 13.47 -24.29
N LYS A 252 1.65 13.66 -24.57
CA LYS A 252 0.82 14.67 -23.90
C LYS A 252 0.66 14.39 -22.40
N GLY A 253 0.42 13.13 -22.01
CA GLY A 253 0.40 12.76 -20.60
C GLY A 253 1.75 12.90 -19.93
N THR A 254 2.85 12.64 -20.66
CA THR A 254 4.21 12.92 -20.17
C THR A 254 4.41 14.41 -19.89
N GLU A 255 3.95 15.29 -20.78
CA GLU A 255 3.97 16.75 -20.58
C GLU A 255 3.17 17.17 -19.35
N THR A 256 1.92 16.68 -19.22
CA THR A 256 1.06 16.93 -18.06
C THR A 256 1.71 16.46 -16.75
N LEU A 257 2.34 15.28 -16.76
CA LEU A 257 3.05 14.74 -15.59
C LEU A 257 4.25 15.61 -15.21
N LEU A 258 5.05 16.04 -16.19
CA LEU A 258 6.23 16.88 -15.96
C LEU A 258 5.90 18.27 -15.41
N ALA A 259 4.66 18.73 -15.57
CA ALA A 259 4.16 19.97 -15.00
C ALA A 259 3.59 19.81 -13.57
N ALA A 260 3.53 18.58 -13.04
CA ALA A 260 2.95 18.32 -11.73
C ALA A 260 3.78 18.95 -10.59
N PRO A 261 3.15 19.47 -9.51
CA PRO A 261 3.86 20.09 -8.39
C PRO A 261 4.86 19.16 -7.69
N PHE A 262 4.56 17.86 -7.63
CA PHE A 262 5.40 16.86 -6.96
C PHE A 262 6.56 16.36 -7.82
N ILE A 263 6.66 16.74 -9.10
CA ILE A 263 7.60 16.10 -10.05
C ILE A 263 9.07 16.17 -9.59
N GLY A 264 9.45 17.28 -8.94
CA GLY A 264 10.81 17.47 -8.41
C GLY A 264 11.11 16.68 -7.14
N SER A 265 10.08 16.15 -6.49
CA SER A 265 10.19 15.32 -5.29
C SER A 265 10.32 13.82 -5.60
N LEU A 266 10.08 13.40 -6.85
CA LEU A 266 10.15 12.00 -7.23
C LEU A 266 11.58 11.45 -7.16
N THR A 267 11.73 10.36 -6.40
CA THR A 267 12.92 9.50 -6.40
C THR A 267 12.73 8.28 -7.28
N GLU A 268 11.48 7.85 -7.47
CA GLU A 268 11.09 6.70 -8.30
C GLU A 268 9.97 7.13 -9.26
N LEU A 269 10.19 6.91 -10.56
CA LEU A 269 9.20 7.11 -11.60
C LEU A 269 9.26 5.93 -12.56
N HIS A 270 8.22 5.09 -12.54
CA HIS A 270 8.14 3.92 -13.39
C HIS A 270 7.09 4.12 -14.50
N LEU A 271 7.58 4.10 -15.73
CA LEU A 271 6.80 4.12 -16.97
C LEU A 271 7.47 3.12 -17.93
N ILE A 272 6.72 2.52 -18.84
CA ILE A 272 7.32 1.77 -19.96
C ILE A 272 7.47 2.68 -21.17
N ARG A 273 8.49 2.44 -22.01
CA ARG A 273 8.75 3.26 -23.21
C ARG A 273 7.54 3.33 -24.16
N ALA A 274 6.81 2.23 -24.29
CA ALA A 274 5.60 2.19 -25.11
C ALA A 274 4.50 3.14 -24.59
N ASP A 275 4.47 3.43 -23.29
CA ASP A 275 3.42 4.28 -22.72
C ASP A 275 3.60 5.76 -23.06
N VAL A 276 4.85 6.21 -23.27
CA VAL A 276 5.17 7.64 -23.38
C VAL A 276 5.54 8.07 -24.79
N THR A 277 5.71 7.13 -25.72
CA THR A 277 6.26 7.34 -27.08
C THR A 277 7.71 7.83 -27.09
N ALA A 278 8.35 7.86 -28.26
CA ALA A 278 9.72 8.38 -28.41
C ALA A 278 9.84 9.87 -28.00
N ALA A 279 8.80 10.66 -28.26
CA ALA A 279 8.78 12.07 -27.87
C ALA A 279 8.70 12.24 -26.35
N GLY A 280 7.89 11.42 -25.66
CA GLY A 280 7.84 11.41 -24.20
C GLY A 280 9.15 10.97 -23.55
N VAL A 281 9.82 9.93 -24.08
CA VAL A 281 11.17 9.54 -23.64
C VAL A 281 12.14 10.73 -23.73
N THR A 282 12.14 11.43 -24.86
CA THR A 282 13.01 12.60 -25.08
C THR A 282 12.73 13.69 -24.05
N ARG A 283 11.45 13.95 -23.75
CA ARG A 283 11.06 14.93 -22.72
C ARG A 283 11.55 14.51 -21.33
N LEU A 284 11.34 13.27 -20.92
CA LEU A 284 11.79 12.75 -19.62
C LEU A 284 13.32 12.80 -19.47
N ALA A 285 14.06 12.48 -20.53
CA ALA A 285 15.52 12.54 -20.56
C ALA A 285 16.10 13.96 -20.41
N LEU A 286 15.33 14.97 -20.83
CA LEU A 286 15.73 16.38 -20.85
C LEU A 286 15.09 17.22 -19.74
N ALA A 287 14.07 16.71 -19.05
CA ALA A 287 13.28 17.45 -18.05
C ALA A 287 14.12 17.85 -16.81
N PRO A 288 14.53 19.12 -16.66
CA PRO A 288 15.41 19.53 -15.57
C PRO A 288 14.76 19.39 -14.19
N GLN A 289 13.44 19.31 -14.12
CA GLN A 289 12.66 19.17 -12.89
C GLN A 289 12.85 17.78 -12.24
N LEU A 290 13.13 16.73 -13.03
CA LEU A 290 13.35 15.39 -12.50
C LEU A 290 14.71 15.26 -11.84
N ALA A 291 14.83 14.38 -10.84
CA ALA A 291 16.12 14.03 -10.23
C ALA A 291 17.12 13.50 -11.28
N PRO A 292 18.45 13.77 -11.13
CA PRO A 292 19.45 13.33 -12.10
C PRO A 292 19.43 11.83 -12.41
N ALA A 293 19.15 10.99 -11.39
CA ALA A 293 19.05 9.54 -11.56
C ALA A 293 17.94 9.14 -12.54
N LEU A 294 16.75 9.73 -12.40
CA LEU A 294 15.61 9.48 -13.29
C LEU A 294 15.91 9.95 -14.72
N ARG A 295 16.50 11.13 -14.90
CA ARG A 295 16.90 11.61 -16.23
C ARG A 295 17.93 10.70 -16.89
N ASN A 296 18.92 10.22 -16.13
CA ASN A 296 19.96 9.33 -16.63
C ASN A 296 19.40 7.98 -17.08
N TYR A 297 18.43 7.43 -16.34
CA TYR A 297 17.67 6.27 -16.78
C TYR A 297 17.01 6.53 -18.14
N TRP A 298 16.26 7.63 -18.28
CA TRP A 298 15.56 7.95 -19.53
C TRP A 298 16.48 8.27 -20.72
N ARG A 299 17.74 8.65 -20.49
CA ARG A 299 18.75 8.80 -21.54
C ARG A 299 19.33 7.47 -22.04
N SER A 300 19.18 6.41 -21.24
CA SER A 300 19.76 5.09 -21.53
C SER A 300 18.81 4.13 -22.26
N VAL A 301 17.53 4.48 -22.38
CA VAL A 301 16.43 3.65 -22.92
C VAL A 301 15.95 4.08 -24.30
#